data_AF-A0A933SC18-F1
#
_entry.id   AF-A0A933SC18-F1
#
_cell.length_a   1.000
_cell.length_b   1.000
_cell.length_c   1.000
_cell.angle_alpha   90.00
_cell.angle_beta   90.00
_cell.angle_gamma   90.00
#
_symmetry.space_group_name_H-M   'P 1'
#
loop_
_entity.id
_entity.type
_entity.pdbx_description
1 polymer ?
#
loop_
_entity_poly.entity_id
_entity_poly.type
_entity_poly.pdbx_seq_one_letter_code
_entity_poly.pdbx_strand_id
1 'polypeptide(L)'
;MSGRLRFALVLAVLTAIAACVPPALAGNAVRTLVVRGLVARADGKPAAGARVSAKGPKGGVNVSATTDERGRFSLQMPMGSPTGIRAAAFAVEVRAEAGGKKLLFASGSPALGITVDFVPGTNRLRVRSNSPAATAAVITAFVQDGAPTAWVDADFGGAVRATGRMALGAEDEITIAGVAPAPGNAAAEPERVKPLPVRTPAPINI
;
A
#
# COMPACT_ATOMS: atom_id res chain seq x y z
N MET A 1 -46.57 -57.61 -23.53
CA MET A 1 -45.39 -58.19 -22.84
C MET A 1 -44.19 -57.98 -23.77
N SER A 2 -43.03 -57.43 -23.45
CA SER A 2 -42.45 -56.73 -22.30
C SER A 2 -41.11 -56.18 -22.86
N GLY A 3 -40.72 -54.95 -22.57
CA GLY A 3 -39.43 -54.43 -23.08
C GLY A 3 -39.14 -52.98 -22.76
N ARG A 4 -39.39 -52.54 -21.52
CA ARG A 4 -38.82 -51.31 -20.97
C ARG A 4 -37.52 -51.67 -20.24
N LEU A 5 -36.69 -50.65 -19.99
CA LEU A 5 -35.50 -50.64 -19.13
C LEU A 5 -34.16 -50.99 -19.81
N ARG A 6 -33.48 -49.99 -20.39
CA ARG A 6 -32.00 -49.76 -20.28
C ARG A 6 -31.69 -48.28 -20.60
N PHE A 7 -32.08 -47.37 -19.70
CA PHE A 7 -31.68 -45.96 -19.72
C PHE A 7 -31.19 -45.61 -18.32
N ALA A 8 -29.90 -45.81 -18.07
CA ALA A 8 -29.15 -45.23 -16.96
C ALA A 8 -27.69 -45.68 -17.12
N LEU A 9 -26.75 -44.83 -16.70
CA LEU A 9 -25.36 -45.17 -16.37
C LEU A 9 -24.27 -44.89 -17.43
N VAL A 10 -24.16 -43.65 -17.94
CA VAL A 10 -22.84 -43.08 -18.32
C VAL A 10 -22.84 -41.55 -18.08
N LEU A 11 -23.16 -41.11 -16.85
CA LEU A 11 -23.06 -39.69 -16.46
C LEU A 11 -22.61 -39.54 -15.00
N ALA A 12 -21.43 -40.06 -14.69
CA ALA A 12 -20.73 -39.78 -13.45
C ALA A 12 -19.23 -39.98 -13.72
N VAL A 13 -18.36 -39.21 -13.07
CA VAL A 13 -16.88 -39.27 -13.17
C VAL A 13 -16.24 -38.26 -14.14
N LEU A 14 -16.67 -36.99 -14.15
CA LEU A 14 -15.82 -35.89 -14.64
C LEU A 14 -16.11 -34.53 -13.99
N THR A 15 -16.43 -34.51 -12.69
CA THR A 15 -16.73 -33.29 -11.92
C THR A 15 -16.09 -33.33 -10.52
N ALA A 16 -14.79 -33.60 -10.43
CA ALA A 16 -14.08 -33.49 -9.15
C ALA A 16 -12.59 -33.16 -9.30
N ILE A 17 -12.27 -32.06 -9.96
CA ILE A 17 -11.01 -31.34 -9.72
C ILE A 17 -11.34 -29.85 -9.64
N ALA A 18 -12.15 -29.46 -8.65
CA ALA A 18 -12.08 -28.10 -8.14
C ALA A 18 -10.77 -28.04 -7.34
N ALA A 19 -9.71 -27.58 -7.99
CA ALA A 19 -8.40 -27.41 -7.37
C ALA A 19 -8.57 -26.57 -6.10
N CYS A 20 -8.43 -27.22 -4.95
CA CYS A 20 -8.25 -26.57 -3.66
C CYS A 20 -6.88 -25.88 -3.73
N VAL A 21 -6.84 -24.65 -4.28
CA VAL A 21 -5.65 -23.82 -4.20
C VAL A 21 -5.52 -23.44 -2.73
N PRO A 22 -4.44 -23.85 -2.02
CA PRO A 22 -4.30 -23.52 -0.62
C PRO A 22 -4.28 -21.99 -0.47
N PRO A 23 -5.06 -21.41 0.47
CA PRO A 23 -5.16 -19.96 0.66
C PRO A 23 -3.82 -19.30 1.02
N ALA A 24 -2.81 -20.09 1.38
CA ALA A 24 -1.46 -19.63 1.70
C ALA A 24 -0.73 -18.95 0.53
N LEU A 25 -1.10 -19.22 -0.73
CA LEU A 25 -0.45 -18.58 -1.89
C LEU A 25 -1.03 -17.20 -2.24
N ALA A 26 -2.27 -16.89 -1.83
CA ALA A 26 -2.91 -15.61 -2.14
C ALA A 26 -2.37 -14.44 -1.28
N GLY A 27 -1.95 -14.73 -0.05
CA GLY A 27 -1.49 -13.72 0.92
C GLY A 27 -0.21 -12.98 0.52
N ASN A 28 0.58 -13.50 -0.43
CA ASN A 28 1.83 -12.87 -0.89
C ASN A 28 1.78 -12.42 -2.35
N ALA A 29 0.60 -12.24 -2.93
CA ALA A 29 0.46 -11.72 -4.28
C ALA A 29 1.02 -10.29 -4.40
N VAL A 30 1.67 -9.99 -5.53
CA VAL A 30 2.12 -8.64 -5.85
C VAL A 30 0.92 -7.72 -6.00
N ARG A 31 0.94 -6.59 -5.31
CA ARG A 31 -0.09 -5.56 -5.39
C ARG A 31 0.36 -4.43 -6.31
N THR A 32 -0.60 -3.82 -6.98
CA THR A 32 -0.41 -2.73 -7.94
C THR A 32 -1.24 -1.53 -7.49
N LEU A 33 -0.66 -0.34 -7.54
CA LEU A 33 -1.34 0.92 -7.36
C LEU A 33 -1.60 1.55 -8.73
N VAL A 34 -2.86 1.85 -9.03
CA VAL A 34 -3.26 2.62 -10.20
C VAL A 34 -3.76 3.98 -9.75
N VAL A 35 -3.04 5.04 -10.11
CA VAL A 35 -3.43 6.43 -9.86
C VAL A 35 -3.95 7.02 -11.15
N ARG A 36 -5.20 7.46 -11.16
CA ARG A 36 -5.85 8.09 -12.30
C ARG A 36 -6.48 9.41 -11.89
N GLY A 37 -6.74 10.29 -12.84
CA GLY A 37 -7.46 11.52 -12.53
C GLY A 37 -7.34 12.56 -13.62
N LEU A 38 -7.61 13.81 -13.26
CA LEU A 38 -7.62 14.96 -14.15
C LEU A 38 -6.54 15.96 -13.76
N VAL A 39 -5.98 16.62 -14.77
CA VAL A 39 -5.10 17.76 -14.60
C VAL A 39 -5.74 18.96 -15.27
N ALA A 40 -5.98 20.01 -14.50
CA ALA A 40 -6.51 21.28 -14.98
C ALA A 40 -5.51 22.42 -14.81
N ARG A 41 -5.63 23.45 -15.63
CA ARG A 41 -4.90 24.71 -15.49
C ARG A 41 -5.60 25.61 -14.46
N ALA A 42 -4.98 26.75 -14.15
CA ALA A 42 -5.53 27.72 -13.20
C ALA A 42 -6.88 28.33 -13.66
N ASP A 43 -7.14 28.35 -14.98
CA ASP A 43 -8.41 28.79 -15.58
C ASP A 43 -9.50 27.70 -15.55
N GLY A 44 -9.23 26.54 -14.93
CA GLY A 44 -10.15 25.41 -14.85
C GLY A 44 -10.24 24.58 -16.14
N LYS A 45 -9.50 24.93 -17.20
CA LYS A 45 -9.49 24.14 -18.43
C LYS A 45 -8.58 22.92 -18.30
N PRO A 46 -8.88 21.81 -18.99
CA PRO A 46 -7.98 20.66 -19.04
C PRO A 46 -6.56 21.03 -19.49
N ALA A 47 -5.57 20.53 -18.77
CA ALA A 47 -4.17 20.71 -19.10
C ALA A 47 -3.70 19.55 -19.99
N ALA A 48 -4.04 19.59 -21.28
CA ALA A 48 -3.52 18.63 -22.25
C ALA A 48 -1.98 18.70 -22.35
N GLY A 49 -1.32 17.55 -22.47
CA GLY A 49 0.14 17.47 -22.56
C GLY A 49 0.88 17.73 -21.25
N ALA A 50 0.18 17.83 -20.12
CA ALA A 50 0.79 17.94 -18.81
C ALA A 50 1.50 16.64 -18.42
N ARG A 51 2.63 16.76 -17.74
CA ARG A 51 3.41 15.62 -17.26
C ARG A 51 2.99 15.28 -15.84
N VAL A 52 2.57 14.04 -15.61
CA VAL A 52 2.35 13.49 -14.28
C VAL A 52 3.46 12.48 -13.98
N SER A 53 4.09 12.58 -12.83
CA SER A 53 5.18 11.70 -12.43
C SER A 53 4.97 11.20 -11.01
N ALA A 54 5.30 9.94 -10.78
CA ALA A 54 5.30 9.31 -9.47
C ALA A 54 6.73 8.88 -9.13
N LYS A 55 7.23 9.32 -7.98
CA LYS A 55 8.60 9.06 -7.52
C LYS A 55 8.59 8.51 -6.11
N GLY A 56 9.28 7.39 -5.91
CA GLY A 56 9.57 6.82 -4.61
C GLY A 56 10.98 7.17 -4.11
N PRO A 57 11.34 6.78 -2.88
CA PRO A 57 12.68 6.95 -2.35
C PRO A 57 13.72 6.15 -3.17
N LYS A 58 14.97 6.65 -3.18
CA LYS A 58 16.18 6.13 -3.87
C LYS A 58 15.98 4.85 -4.70
N GLY A 59 15.66 5.01 -5.99
CA GLY A 59 15.67 3.91 -6.97
C GLY A 59 14.44 2.99 -6.96
N GLY A 60 13.42 3.29 -6.15
CA GLY A 60 12.14 2.58 -6.19
C GLY A 60 11.26 2.99 -7.37
N VAL A 61 10.06 3.49 -7.09
CA VAL A 61 9.11 3.91 -8.13
C VAL A 61 9.63 5.13 -8.88
N ASN A 62 9.67 5.08 -10.22
CA ASN A 62 9.88 6.25 -11.06
C ASN A 62 9.13 6.07 -12.39
N VAL A 63 7.86 6.46 -12.40
CA VAL A 63 7.00 6.36 -13.58
C VAL A 63 6.45 7.74 -13.94
N SER A 64 6.19 7.98 -15.22
CA SER A 64 5.52 9.20 -15.66
C SER A 64 4.58 8.93 -16.83
N ALA A 65 3.53 9.73 -16.92
CA ALA A 65 2.56 9.75 -17.99
C ALA A 65 2.31 11.18 -18.44
N THR A 66 1.78 11.32 -19.65
CA THR A 66 1.35 12.60 -20.21
C THR A 66 -0.16 12.59 -20.29
N THR A 67 -0.80 13.71 -19.96
CA THR A 67 -2.25 13.83 -20.00
C THR A 67 -2.79 13.92 -21.43
N ASP A 68 -3.99 13.38 -21.63
CA ASP A 68 -4.72 13.47 -22.90
C ASP A 68 -5.35 14.85 -23.14
N GLU A 69 -6.07 15.03 -24.26
CA GLU A 69 -6.77 16.27 -24.61
C GLU A 69 -7.81 16.72 -23.56
N ARG A 70 -8.33 15.77 -22.78
CA ARG A 70 -9.27 16.00 -21.69
C ARG A 70 -8.57 16.15 -20.34
N GLY A 71 -7.24 16.24 -20.32
CA GLY A 71 -6.44 16.37 -19.11
C GLY A 71 -6.38 15.09 -18.28
N ARG A 72 -6.83 13.94 -18.78
CA ARG A 72 -6.85 12.68 -18.02
C ARG A 72 -5.49 12.00 -18.05
N PHE A 73 -5.14 11.32 -16.97
CA PHE A 73 -3.96 10.46 -16.89
C PHE A 73 -4.26 9.16 -16.14
N SER A 74 -3.37 8.19 -16.30
CA SER A 74 -3.31 6.96 -15.52
C SER A 74 -1.85 6.54 -15.32
N LEU A 75 -1.48 6.19 -14.09
CA LEU A 75 -0.17 5.69 -13.70
C LEU A 75 -0.35 4.35 -13.00
N GLN A 76 0.37 3.34 -13.46
CA GLN A 76 0.39 2.01 -12.84
C GLN A 76 1.76 1.78 -12.19
N MET A 77 1.76 1.40 -10.92
CA MET A 77 2.97 1.22 -10.12
C MET A 77 2.89 -0.08 -9.33
N PRO A 78 3.88 -0.99 -9.43
CA PRO A 78 3.93 -2.16 -8.57
C PRO A 78 4.26 -1.70 -7.14
N MET A 79 3.38 -2.00 -6.18
CA MET A 79 3.66 -1.81 -4.75
C MET A 79 4.55 -2.92 -4.19
N GLY A 80 4.58 -4.07 -4.88
CA GLY A 80 5.24 -5.28 -4.41
C GLY A 80 4.28 -6.18 -3.64
N SER A 81 4.80 -7.29 -3.13
CA SER A 81 4.03 -8.18 -2.26
C SER A 81 4.09 -7.71 -0.79
N PRO A 82 3.18 -8.17 0.09
CA PRO A 82 3.26 -7.88 1.52
C PRO A 82 4.64 -8.21 2.15
N THR A 83 5.28 -9.31 1.76
CA THR A 83 6.64 -9.62 2.22
C THR A 83 7.66 -8.61 1.72
N GLY A 84 7.55 -8.14 0.47
CA GLY A 84 8.42 -7.10 -0.08
C GLY A 84 8.26 -5.77 0.64
N ILE A 85 7.03 -5.37 0.96
CA ILE A 85 6.72 -4.14 1.71
C ILE A 85 7.27 -4.21 3.14
N ARG A 86 7.25 -5.39 3.77
CA ARG A 86 7.86 -5.59 5.10
C ARG A 86 9.37 -5.41 5.05
N ALA A 87 10.03 -5.86 3.99
CA ALA A 87 11.47 -5.69 3.82
C ALA A 87 11.85 -4.25 3.48
N ALA A 88 11.05 -3.57 2.67
CA ALA A 88 11.24 -2.18 2.28
C ALA A 88 9.88 -1.49 2.15
N ALA A 89 9.64 -0.50 3.01
CA ALA A 89 8.41 0.30 2.97
C ALA A 89 8.19 0.88 1.57
N PHE A 90 6.96 0.79 1.09
CA PHE A 90 6.57 1.40 -0.16
C PHE A 90 6.21 2.86 0.11
N ALA A 91 6.84 3.79 -0.59
CA ALA A 91 6.51 5.21 -0.52
C ALA A 91 6.53 5.81 -1.92
N VAL A 92 5.55 6.65 -2.23
CA VAL A 92 5.43 7.30 -3.52
C VAL A 92 4.85 8.70 -3.38
N GLU A 93 5.39 9.62 -4.18
CA GLU A 93 4.91 10.97 -4.33
C GLU A 93 4.52 11.21 -5.80
N VAL A 94 3.24 11.52 -6.04
CA VAL A 94 2.68 11.81 -7.37
C VAL A 94 2.54 13.32 -7.54
N ARG A 95 3.14 13.85 -8.60
CA ARG A 95 3.17 15.28 -8.95
C ARG A 95 2.72 15.49 -10.38
N ALA A 96 2.04 16.60 -10.63
CA ALA A 96 1.70 17.05 -11.97
C ALA A 96 2.44 18.36 -12.31
N GLU A 97 2.80 18.52 -13.58
CA GLU A 97 3.47 19.69 -14.13
C GLU A 97 2.87 20.04 -15.50
N ALA A 98 2.56 21.31 -15.72
CA ALA A 98 2.07 21.81 -17.01
C ALA A 98 2.85 23.07 -17.40
N GLY A 99 3.41 23.09 -18.61
CA GLY A 99 4.16 24.25 -19.11
C GLY A 99 5.34 24.67 -18.21
N GLY A 100 6.07 23.69 -17.66
CA GLY A 100 7.21 23.94 -16.75
C GLY A 100 6.82 24.29 -15.31
N LYS A 101 5.52 24.33 -14.98
CA LYS A 101 5.01 24.73 -13.65
C LYS A 101 4.38 23.55 -12.94
N LYS A 102 4.76 23.36 -11.68
CA LYS A 102 4.14 22.36 -10.80
C LYS A 102 2.70 22.76 -10.49
N LEU A 103 1.80 21.80 -10.56
CA LEU A 103 0.39 21.96 -10.21
C LEU A 103 0.14 21.40 -8.82
N LEU A 104 -0.76 22.06 -8.09
CA LEU A 104 -1.18 21.61 -6.77
C LEU A 104 -2.15 20.45 -6.90
N PHE A 105 -2.08 19.51 -5.98
CA PHE A 105 -3.10 18.49 -5.78
C PHE A 105 -4.40 19.13 -5.26
N ALA A 106 -5.55 18.50 -5.48
CA ALA A 106 -6.86 19.05 -5.11
C ALA A 106 -6.99 19.44 -3.62
N SER A 107 -6.27 18.77 -2.72
CA SER A 107 -6.21 19.14 -1.30
C SER A 107 -5.34 20.38 -1.00
N GLY A 108 -4.75 20.97 -2.04
CA GLY A 108 -3.76 22.04 -1.96
C GLY A 108 -2.33 21.57 -1.70
N SER A 109 -2.09 20.29 -1.41
CA SER A 109 -0.71 19.81 -1.29
C SER A 109 0.05 19.93 -2.63
N PRO A 110 1.39 20.06 -2.63
CA PRO A 110 2.16 20.08 -3.88
C PRO A 110 2.18 18.74 -4.63
N ALA A 111 1.67 17.68 -4.00
CA ALA A 111 1.66 16.31 -4.50
C ALA A 111 0.61 15.46 -3.76
N LEU A 112 0.31 14.28 -4.30
CA LEU A 112 -0.29 13.17 -3.57
C LEU A 112 0.84 12.30 -3.00
N GLY A 113 0.90 12.15 -1.68
CA GLY A 113 1.87 11.30 -1.01
C GLY A 113 1.18 10.05 -0.44
N ILE A 114 1.75 8.87 -0.67
CA ILE A 114 1.27 7.59 -0.13
C ILE A 114 2.45 6.82 0.43
N THR A 115 2.32 6.33 1.66
CA THR A 115 3.27 5.44 2.31
C THR A 115 2.55 4.20 2.81
N VAL A 116 3.16 3.04 2.61
CA VAL A 116 2.69 1.74 3.06
C VAL A 116 3.86 1.03 3.74
N ASP A 117 3.71 0.71 5.01
CA ASP A 117 4.73 0.05 5.82
C ASP A 117 4.10 -0.93 6.81
N PHE A 118 4.92 -1.76 7.46
CA PHE A 118 4.45 -2.62 8.55
C PHE A 118 4.81 -2.00 9.90
N VAL A 119 3.87 -2.05 10.85
CA VAL A 119 4.13 -1.63 12.23
C VAL A 119 5.16 -2.61 12.83
N PRO A 120 6.31 -2.12 13.33
CA PRO A 120 7.39 -2.97 13.84
C PRO A 120 6.91 -3.98 14.88
N GLY A 121 7.40 -5.23 14.78
CA GLY A 121 7.03 -6.30 15.71
C GLY A 121 5.61 -6.86 15.54
N THR A 122 4.84 -6.38 14.57
CA THR A 122 3.47 -6.83 14.32
C THR A 122 3.26 -7.36 12.90
N ASN A 123 2.06 -7.88 12.64
CA ASN A 123 1.52 -8.17 11.31
C ASN A 123 0.54 -7.10 10.81
N ARG A 124 0.58 -5.91 11.40
CA ARG A 124 -0.26 -4.79 10.98
C ARG A 124 0.41 -3.99 9.87
N LEU A 125 -0.30 -3.84 8.76
CA LEU A 125 0.05 -2.94 7.67
C LEU A 125 -0.49 -1.56 8.01
N ARG A 126 0.35 -0.55 7.96
CA ARG A 126 0.01 0.86 8.12
C ARG A 126 0.03 1.54 6.76
N VAL A 127 -1.02 2.30 6.47
CA VAL A 127 -1.16 3.10 5.25
C VAL A 127 -1.31 4.56 5.65
N ARG A 128 -0.48 5.44 5.09
CA ARG A 128 -0.51 6.88 5.34
C ARG A 128 -0.62 7.64 4.03
N SER A 129 -1.50 8.63 3.97
CA SER A 129 -1.70 9.47 2.79
C SER A 129 -2.12 10.87 3.17
N ASN A 130 -1.94 11.83 2.26
CA ASN A 130 -2.61 13.13 2.34
C ASN A 130 -4.00 13.13 1.67
N SER A 131 -4.50 11.95 1.27
CA SER A 131 -5.86 11.73 0.75
C SER A 131 -6.51 10.55 1.48
N PRO A 132 -7.60 10.77 2.25
CA PRO A 132 -8.34 9.69 2.90
C PRO A 132 -8.86 8.64 1.92
N ALA A 133 -9.30 9.06 0.74
CA ALA A 133 -9.77 8.16 -0.32
C ALA A 133 -8.64 7.24 -0.82
N ALA A 134 -7.41 7.75 -0.92
CA ALA A 134 -6.25 6.94 -1.29
C ALA A 134 -5.91 5.91 -0.21
N THR A 135 -5.97 6.29 1.08
CA THR A 135 -5.76 5.37 2.20
C THR A 135 -6.77 4.21 2.16
N ALA A 136 -8.06 4.52 2.02
CA ALA A 136 -9.12 3.51 1.94
C ALA A 136 -8.97 2.57 0.74
N ALA A 137 -8.62 3.10 -0.43
CA ALA A 137 -8.40 2.31 -1.65
C ALA A 137 -7.23 1.32 -1.51
N VAL A 138 -6.12 1.76 -0.92
CA VAL A 138 -4.96 0.89 -0.68
C VAL A 138 -5.34 -0.22 0.30
N ILE A 139 -5.97 0.11 1.43
CA ILE A 139 -6.43 -0.89 2.41
C ILE A 139 -7.34 -1.93 1.76
N THR A 140 -8.30 -1.49 0.97
CA THR A 140 -9.24 -2.39 0.27
C THR A 140 -8.50 -3.41 -0.59
N ALA A 141 -7.44 -2.98 -1.30
CA ALA A 141 -6.63 -3.86 -2.14
C ALA A 141 -5.78 -4.89 -1.36
N PHE A 142 -5.52 -4.65 -0.07
CA PHE A 142 -4.83 -5.61 0.80
C PHE A 142 -5.80 -6.53 1.55
N VAL A 143 -7.04 -6.09 1.81
CA VAL A 143 -8.08 -6.90 2.47
C VAL A 143 -8.79 -7.85 1.50
N GLN A 144 -9.02 -7.41 0.26
CA GLN A 144 -9.70 -8.24 -0.73
C GLN A 144 -8.74 -9.27 -1.34
N ASP A 145 -8.96 -10.55 -1.00
CA ASP A 145 -8.32 -11.67 -1.68
C ASP A 145 -8.68 -11.65 -3.17
N GLY A 146 -7.65 -11.62 -4.03
CA GLY A 146 -7.83 -11.63 -5.49
C GLY A 146 -8.00 -10.27 -6.18
N ALA A 147 -8.10 -9.15 -5.45
CA ALA A 147 -8.05 -7.80 -6.04
C ALA A 147 -6.67 -7.17 -5.83
N PRO A 148 -5.66 -7.47 -6.69
CA PRO A 148 -4.30 -6.98 -6.46
C PRO A 148 -4.16 -5.48 -6.74
N THR A 149 -5.21 -4.77 -7.18
CA THR A 149 -5.10 -3.40 -7.68
C THR A 149 -5.83 -2.39 -6.79
N ALA A 150 -5.07 -1.45 -6.22
CA ALA A 150 -5.61 -0.28 -5.55
C ALA A 150 -5.88 0.82 -6.58
N TRP A 151 -7.13 1.27 -6.68
CA TRP A 151 -7.53 2.36 -7.58
C TRP A 151 -7.62 3.67 -6.80
N VAL A 152 -6.80 4.65 -7.15
CA VAL A 152 -6.76 5.97 -6.50
C VAL A 152 -7.08 7.04 -7.52
N ASP A 153 -8.10 7.85 -7.22
CA ASP A 153 -8.41 9.05 -7.98
C ASP A 153 -7.60 10.24 -7.45
N ALA A 154 -6.97 10.99 -8.34
CA ALA A 154 -6.07 12.07 -8.01
C ALA A 154 -6.17 13.23 -9.00
N ASP A 155 -6.77 14.34 -8.56
CA ASP A 155 -6.92 15.53 -9.39
C ASP A 155 -5.87 16.60 -9.05
N PHE A 156 -5.32 17.21 -10.09
CA PHE A 156 -4.32 18.27 -10.00
C PHE A 156 -4.79 19.53 -10.70
N GLY A 157 -4.47 20.69 -10.12
CA GLY A 157 -4.89 21.99 -10.63
C GLY A 157 -6.27 22.42 -10.16
N GLY A 158 -6.73 23.57 -10.66
CA GLY A 158 -7.90 24.29 -10.16
C GLY A 158 -7.53 25.54 -9.33
N ALA A 159 -8.51 26.41 -9.08
CA ALA A 159 -8.34 27.70 -8.38
C ALA A 159 -8.05 27.56 -6.86
N VAL A 160 -7.59 26.40 -6.41
CA VAL A 160 -7.27 26.15 -5.00
C VAL A 160 -5.89 26.73 -4.72
N ARG A 161 -5.87 27.90 -4.08
CA ARG A 161 -4.64 28.45 -3.49
C ARG A 161 -4.27 27.56 -2.31
N ALA A 162 -3.04 27.06 -2.30
CA ALA A 162 -2.56 26.30 -1.18
C ALA A 162 -1.27 26.87 -0.62
N THR A 163 -1.20 26.81 0.71
CA THR A 163 -0.12 27.37 1.53
C THR A 163 0.55 26.28 2.39
N GLY A 164 0.20 25.00 2.20
CA GLY A 164 0.57 23.91 3.09
C GLY A 164 1.77 23.06 2.66
N ARG A 165 2.59 22.65 3.63
CA ARG A 165 3.53 21.52 3.46
C ARG A 165 2.76 20.22 3.27
N MET A 166 3.32 19.27 2.52
CA MET A 166 2.76 17.92 2.36
C MET A 166 2.67 17.24 3.74
N ALA A 167 1.46 17.11 4.28
CA ALA A 167 1.18 16.42 5.53
C ALA A 167 0.38 15.15 5.23
N LEU A 168 0.92 13.98 5.62
CA LEU A 168 0.22 12.70 5.53
C LEU A 168 -0.76 12.59 6.71
N GLY A 169 -1.89 13.28 6.59
CA GLY A 169 -2.87 13.42 7.68
C GLY A 169 -3.86 12.26 7.80
N ALA A 170 -4.04 11.45 6.76
CA ALA A 170 -4.87 10.24 6.81
C ALA A 170 -3.97 9.03 7.09
N GLU A 171 -4.29 8.28 8.14
CA GLU A 171 -3.56 7.10 8.58
C GLU A 171 -4.56 6.02 9.00
N ASP A 172 -4.29 4.78 8.61
CA ASP A 172 -5.12 3.63 8.98
C ASP A 172 -4.26 2.35 9.00
N GLU A 173 -4.66 1.39 9.83
CA GLU A 173 -3.92 0.15 10.11
C GLU A 173 -4.82 -1.08 9.96
N ILE A 174 -4.34 -2.10 9.27
CA ILE A 174 -5.05 -3.37 9.09
C ILE A 174 -4.18 -4.57 9.44
N THR A 175 -4.80 -5.64 9.96
CA THR A 175 -4.10 -6.91 10.20
C THR A 175 -4.11 -7.75 8.94
N ILE A 176 -2.92 -8.16 8.45
CA ILE A 176 -2.81 -9.00 7.25
C ILE A 176 -2.74 -10.47 7.67
N ALA A 177 -3.69 -11.28 7.18
CA ALA A 177 -3.70 -12.73 7.38
C ALA A 177 -2.53 -13.38 6.62
N GLY A 178 -1.93 -14.43 7.19
CA GLY A 178 -0.88 -15.22 6.54
C GLY A 178 0.53 -14.60 6.55
N VAL A 179 0.71 -13.39 7.10
CA VAL A 179 2.04 -12.81 7.32
C VAL A 179 2.41 -12.99 8.79
N ALA A 180 3.39 -13.85 9.06
CA ALA A 180 3.92 -14.01 10.42
C ALA A 180 4.44 -12.66 10.94
N PRO A 181 4.23 -12.34 12.24
CA PRO A 181 4.90 -11.19 12.83
C PRO A 181 6.41 -11.38 12.62
N ALA A 182 7.11 -10.27 12.34
CA ALA A 182 8.57 -10.32 12.34
C ALA A 182 9.00 -10.94 13.68
N PRO A 183 9.99 -11.86 13.71
CA PRO A 183 10.53 -12.32 14.98
C PRO A 183 10.89 -11.05 15.73
N GLY A 184 10.19 -10.81 16.83
CA GLY A 184 10.43 -9.61 17.60
C GLY A 184 11.94 -9.55 17.83
N ASN A 185 12.52 -8.36 17.75
CA ASN A 185 13.56 -8.08 18.71
C ASN A 185 12.89 -8.33 20.05
N ALA A 186 12.93 -9.60 20.51
CA ALA A 186 12.66 -9.94 21.88
C ALA A 186 13.53 -8.95 22.61
N ALA A 187 12.88 -7.97 23.24
CA ALA A 187 13.55 -6.94 24.00
C ALA A 187 14.61 -7.70 24.77
N ALA A 188 15.88 -7.41 24.48
CA ALA A 188 16.99 -8.02 25.17
C ALA A 188 16.60 -7.96 26.64
N GLU A 189 16.31 -9.12 27.21
CA GLU A 189 15.92 -9.25 28.60
C GLU A 189 16.96 -8.43 29.34
N PRO A 190 16.57 -7.36 30.08
CA PRO A 190 17.55 -6.46 30.66
C PRO A 190 18.50 -7.33 31.45
N GLU A 191 19.75 -7.38 30.98
CA GLU A 191 20.79 -8.26 31.50
C GLU A 191 20.72 -8.13 33.02
N ARG A 192 20.25 -9.19 33.67
CA ARG A 192 19.92 -9.21 35.08
C ARG A 192 21.19 -8.81 35.80
N VAL A 193 21.29 -7.54 36.20
CA VAL A 193 22.50 -6.97 36.80
C VAL A 193 22.87 -7.88 37.95
N LYS A 194 23.97 -8.61 37.78
CA LYS A 194 24.48 -9.53 38.80
C LYS A 194 24.66 -8.69 40.07
N PRO A 195 24.00 -9.02 41.19
CA PRO A 195 24.08 -8.18 42.38
C PRO A 195 25.54 -8.00 42.78
N LEU A 196 25.95 -6.74 42.94
CA LEU A 196 27.29 -6.39 43.41
C LEU A 196 27.56 -7.13 44.74
N PRO A 197 28.75 -7.73 44.93
CA PRO A 197 29.08 -8.38 46.18
C PRO A 197 28.99 -7.37 47.32
N VAL A 198 28.18 -7.69 48.32
CA VAL A 198 28.04 -6.90 49.55
C VAL A 198 29.40 -6.89 50.25
N ARG A 199 30.04 -5.72 50.34
CA ARG A 199 31.26 -5.54 51.13
C ARG A 199 30.88 -5.58 52.61
N THR A 200 31.28 -6.63 53.31
CA THR A 200 31.19 -6.71 54.77
C THR A 200 32.11 -5.63 55.38
N PRO A 201 31.60 -4.73 56.25
CA PRO A 201 32.44 -3.76 56.93
C PRO A 201 33.40 -4.46 57.90
N ALA A 202 34.67 -4.02 57.91
CA ALA A 202 35.69 -4.54 58.81
C ALA A 202 35.35 -4.19 60.27
N PRO A 203 35.67 -5.07 61.24
CA PRO A 203 35.45 -4.79 62.65
C PRO A 203 36.32 -3.61 63.10
N ILE A 204 35.69 -2.65 63.78
CA ILE A 204 36.36 -1.57 64.48
C ILE A 204 36.86 -2.14 65.80
N ASN A 205 38.18 -2.26 65.97
CA ASN A 205 38.77 -2.50 67.28
C ASN A 205 38.75 -1.18 68.07
N ILE A 206 38.11 -1.21 69.23
CA ILE A 206 38.11 -0.13 70.24
C ILE A 206 39.15 -0.47 71.29
#